data_AF-A0A372FBQ5-F1
#
_entry.id   AF-A0A372FBQ5-F1
#
_cell.length_a   1.000
_cell.length_b   1.000
_cell.length_c   1.000
_cell.angle_alpha   90.00
_cell.angle_beta   90.00
_cell.angle_gamma   90.00
#
_symmetry.space_group_name_H-M   'P 1'
#
loop_
_entity.id
_entity.type
_entity.pdbx_description
1 polymer ?
#
loop_
_entity_poly.entity_id
_entity_poly.type
_entity_poly.pdbx_seq_one_letter_code
_entity_poly.pdbx_strand_id
1 'polypeptide(L)'
;MIDGIKSLCVKTDAELLLNNSILKKFWKMEVQTQTGAVCKDYVNYKGLQFIHKQGLIQLRGSIHKYFNSGLYNFDDFYCINCINTIKELGCDFEIDLNQTEIHNLEFGVNISLPFKVALLLENLLTYKGNCFEKKVEDTIDYYEAKMSQFNIKLYDKGKQNRLPHNLLRFEIKVKKKQYFERYNLPINSLSDLLNSNIYPKLAEILVLTFNEILFGDNRIEVSSLSIIEKAVFFKGSNINTWIGKSENEKMKKQRQRFKKNFFELLKDHRVGINFQEIAMQSILKKSLKVSQLYLSDNSEISNIKSSINVPNLHFKYMVETGQIS
;
A
#
# COMPACT_ATOMS: atom_id res chain seq x y z
N MET A 1 -0.87 -5.94 -7.19
CA MET A 1 -0.48 -4.52 -7.13
C MET A 1 -1.66 -3.66 -6.72
N ILE A 2 -2.64 -3.41 -7.60
CA ILE A 2 -3.86 -2.69 -7.24
C ILE A 2 -4.73 -3.58 -6.33
N ASP A 3 -5.43 -3.00 -5.37
CA ASP A 3 -6.40 -3.73 -4.54
C ASP A 3 -7.74 -2.99 -4.52
N GLY A 4 -7.86 -1.97 -3.68
CA GLY A 4 -9.08 -1.21 -3.48
C GLY A 4 -9.27 -0.08 -4.48
N ILE A 5 -10.52 0.13 -4.94
CA ILE A 5 -10.93 1.33 -5.67
C ILE A 5 -12.15 1.98 -4.99
N LYS A 6 -12.32 3.28 -5.22
CA LYS A 6 -13.56 3.99 -4.95
C LYS A 6 -13.82 5.01 -6.06
N SER A 7 -15.00 4.97 -6.65
CA SER A 7 -15.58 6.02 -7.48
C SER A 7 -16.90 6.49 -6.86
N LEU A 8 -17.10 7.80 -6.77
CA LEU A 8 -18.35 8.40 -6.29
C LEU A 8 -19.40 8.59 -7.39
N CYS A 9 -18.99 8.49 -8.65
CA CYS A 9 -19.86 8.64 -9.82
C CYS A 9 -19.31 7.75 -10.93
N VAL A 10 -19.79 6.52 -10.97
CA VAL A 10 -19.58 5.60 -12.08
C VAL A 10 -20.40 6.09 -13.26
N LYS A 11 -19.77 6.18 -14.42
CA LYS A 11 -20.42 6.60 -15.65
C LYS A 11 -20.99 5.37 -16.34
N THR A 12 -22.27 5.15 -16.10
CA THR A 12 -23.08 4.04 -16.59
C THR A 12 -24.54 4.50 -16.58
N ASP A 13 -25.39 3.85 -17.36
CA ASP A 13 -26.83 3.99 -17.19
C ASP A 13 -27.24 3.27 -15.88
N ALA A 14 -27.86 4.00 -14.95
CA ALA A 14 -28.24 3.47 -13.66
C ALA A 14 -29.37 2.45 -13.76
N GLU A 15 -30.33 2.65 -14.67
CA GLU A 15 -31.47 1.73 -14.86
C GLU A 15 -31.02 0.42 -15.51
N LEU A 16 -30.11 0.51 -16.50
CA LEU A 16 -29.49 -0.69 -17.09
C LEU A 16 -28.68 -1.45 -16.05
N LEU A 17 -27.89 -0.77 -15.21
CA LEU A 17 -27.12 -1.42 -14.15
C LEU A 17 -28.00 -2.10 -13.09
N LEU A 18 -29.11 -1.45 -12.71
CA LEU A 18 -30.09 -2.02 -11.77
C LEU A 18 -30.76 -3.28 -12.34
N ASN A 19 -30.97 -3.32 -13.67
CA ASN A 19 -31.57 -4.45 -14.36
C ASN A 19 -30.58 -5.45 -14.95
N ASN A 20 -29.27 -5.20 -14.81
CA ASN A 20 -28.20 -6.03 -15.34
C ASN A 20 -28.34 -7.49 -14.88
N SER A 21 -28.22 -8.44 -15.80
CA SER A 21 -28.48 -9.87 -15.54
C SER A 21 -27.58 -10.47 -14.45
N ILE A 22 -26.40 -9.91 -14.23
CA ILE A 22 -25.45 -10.31 -13.19
C ILE A 22 -25.90 -9.76 -11.83
N LEU A 23 -26.24 -8.47 -11.75
CA LEU A 23 -26.49 -7.76 -10.49
C LEU A 23 -27.94 -7.78 -10.00
N LYS A 24 -28.92 -7.87 -10.91
CA LYS A 24 -30.36 -7.68 -10.61
C LYS A 24 -30.85 -8.48 -9.40
N LYS A 25 -30.42 -9.74 -9.29
CA LYS A 25 -30.83 -10.65 -8.20
C LYS A 25 -30.17 -10.38 -6.84
N PHE A 26 -29.20 -9.49 -6.78
CA PHE A 26 -28.40 -9.23 -5.58
C PHE A 26 -28.64 -7.84 -4.99
N TRP A 27 -29.41 -6.98 -5.65
CA TRP A 27 -29.76 -5.66 -5.12
C TRP A 27 -30.54 -5.77 -3.81
N LYS A 28 -30.20 -4.88 -2.88
CA LYS A 28 -30.78 -4.79 -1.55
C LYS A 28 -31.13 -3.34 -1.26
N MET A 29 -32.30 -3.16 -0.69
CA MET A 29 -32.78 -1.86 -0.23
C MET A 29 -32.90 -1.88 1.29
N GLU A 30 -32.15 -1.02 1.97
CA GLU A 30 -32.32 -0.74 3.38
C GLU A 30 -33.26 0.46 3.54
N VAL A 31 -34.30 0.29 4.33
CA VAL A 31 -35.32 1.31 4.61
C VAL A 31 -35.39 1.59 6.10
N GLN A 32 -35.72 2.82 6.46
CA GLN A 32 -36.02 3.17 7.84
C GLN A 32 -37.40 2.61 8.20
N THR A 33 -37.46 1.76 9.22
CA THR A 33 -38.68 1.01 9.58
C THR A 33 -39.87 1.90 9.95
N GLN A 34 -39.62 3.09 10.50
CA GLN A 34 -40.66 4.02 10.93
C GLN A 34 -41.24 4.85 9.79
N THR A 35 -40.43 5.22 8.80
CA THR A 35 -40.81 6.19 7.75
C THR A 35 -40.96 5.56 6.37
N GLY A 36 -40.46 4.34 6.18
CA GLY A 36 -40.35 3.70 4.87
C GLY A 36 -39.32 4.36 3.95
N ALA A 37 -38.62 5.39 4.41
CA ALA A 37 -37.64 6.11 3.60
C ALA A 37 -36.45 5.19 3.26
N VAL A 38 -36.08 5.17 1.98
CA VAL A 38 -34.90 4.42 1.50
C VAL A 38 -33.65 5.06 2.07
N CYS A 39 -32.94 4.32 2.92
CA CYS A 39 -31.67 4.75 3.49
C CYS A 39 -30.50 4.41 2.55
N LYS A 40 -30.57 3.24 1.90
CA LYS A 40 -29.48 2.73 1.06
C LYS A 40 -29.97 1.70 0.06
N ASP A 41 -29.66 1.92 -1.21
CA ASP A 41 -29.88 0.97 -2.28
C ASP A 41 -28.51 0.48 -2.78
N TYR A 42 -28.20 -0.81 -2.65
CA TYR A 42 -26.86 -1.32 -2.91
C TYR A 42 -26.83 -2.80 -3.29
N VAL A 43 -25.74 -3.20 -3.92
CA VAL A 43 -25.42 -4.60 -4.20
C VAL A 43 -23.97 -4.87 -3.83
N ASN A 44 -23.72 -6.01 -3.18
CA ASN A 44 -22.38 -6.55 -2.99
C ASN A 44 -22.17 -7.69 -3.99
N TYR A 45 -21.14 -7.59 -4.83
CA TYR A 45 -20.84 -8.58 -5.85
C TYR A 45 -19.33 -8.83 -5.92
N LYS A 46 -18.91 -10.08 -5.65
CA LYS A 46 -17.52 -10.54 -5.72
C LYS A 46 -16.49 -9.59 -5.05
N GLY A 47 -16.81 -8.96 -3.93
CA GLY A 47 -15.90 -8.04 -3.23
C GLY A 47 -15.92 -6.59 -3.73
N LEU A 48 -16.78 -6.28 -4.70
CA LEU A 48 -17.22 -4.93 -5.04
C LEU A 48 -18.57 -4.62 -4.40
N GLN A 49 -18.84 -3.35 -4.21
CA GLN A 49 -20.12 -2.82 -3.79
C GLN A 49 -20.52 -1.66 -4.69
N PHE A 50 -21.68 -1.79 -5.31
CA PHE A 50 -22.34 -0.69 -6.01
C PHE A 50 -23.40 -0.10 -5.08
N ILE A 51 -23.49 1.23 -5.03
CA ILE A 51 -24.47 1.94 -4.21
C ILE A 51 -25.19 2.92 -5.13
N HIS A 52 -26.50 2.76 -5.23
CA HIS A 52 -27.36 3.67 -5.94
C HIS A 52 -27.89 4.75 -4.99
N LYS A 53 -27.68 6.01 -5.36
CA LYS A 53 -28.16 7.16 -4.60
C LYS A 53 -28.58 8.28 -5.55
N GLN A 54 -29.88 8.56 -5.60
CA GLN A 54 -30.45 9.68 -6.38
C GLN A 54 -30.02 9.66 -7.86
N GLY A 55 -30.08 8.49 -8.51
CA GLY A 55 -29.68 8.32 -9.91
C GLY A 55 -28.16 8.21 -10.15
N LEU A 56 -27.33 8.36 -9.10
CA LEU A 56 -25.88 8.18 -9.20
C LEU A 56 -25.48 6.81 -8.66
N ILE A 57 -24.54 6.16 -9.37
CA ILE A 57 -23.92 4.92 -8.94
C ILE A 57 -22.55 5.22 -8.34
N GLN A 58 -22.32 4.76 -7.11
CA GLN A 58 -20.99 4.69 -6.50
C GLN A 58 -20.47 3.27 -6.61
N LEU A 59 -19.16 3.11 -6.84
CA LEU A 59 -18.47 1.82 -6.82
C LEU A 59 -17.35 1.88 -5.81
N ARG A 60 -17.26 0.87 -4.95
CA ARG A 60 -16.12 0.68 -4.05
C ARG A 60 -15.86 -0.79 -3.78
N GLY A 61 -14.62 -1.14 -3.46
CA GLY A 61 -14.26 -2.51 -3.08
C GLY A 61 -12.91 -2.91 -3.61
N SER A 62 -12.60 -4.20 -3.53
CA SER A 62 -11.32 -4.75 -3.98
C SER A 62 -11.47 -5.38 -5.36
N ILE A 63 -10.75 -4.81 -6.33
CA ILE A 63 -10.63 -5.33 -7.70
C ILE A 63 -9.90 -6.68 -7.70
N HIS A 64 -8.95 -6.86 -6.79
CA HIS A 64 -8.26 -8.13 -6.60
C HIS A 64 -9.21 -9.22 -6.06
N LYS A 65 -10.09 -8.88 -5.09
CA LYS A 65 -11.14 -9.82 -4.67
C LYS A 65 -12.09 -10.13 -5.82
N TYR A 66 -12.47 -9.14 -6.62
CA TYR A 66 -13.33 -9.35 -7.80
C TYR A 66 -12.74 -10.35 -8.79
N PHE A 67 -11.46 -10.16 -9.15
CA PHE A 67 -10.70 -11.11 -9.96
C PHE A 67 -10.75 -12.54 -9.38
N ASN A 68 -10.61 -12.66 -8.06
CA ASN A 68 -10.70 -13.95 -7.35
C ASN A 68 -12.14 -14.34 -6.96
N SER A 69 -13.14 -13.92 -7.73
CA SER A 69 -14.56 -14.27 -7.51
C SER A 69 -15.11 -13.95 -6.12
N GLY A 70 -14.56 -12.93 -5.46
CA GLY A 70 -14.92 -12.47 -4.13
C GLY A 70 -14.28 -13.23 -2.97
N LEU A 71 -13.46 -14.23 -3.23
CA LEU A 71 -13.01 -15.18 -2.22
C LEU A 71 -11.81 -14.67 -1.42
N TYR A 72 -10.76 -14.20 -2.08
CA TYR A 72 -9.50 -13.82 -1.44
C TYR A 72 -8.75 -12.74 -2.21
N ASN A 73 -7.73 -12.15 -1.57
CA ASN A 73 -6.83 -11.17 -2.20
C ASN A 73 -5.39 -11.28 -1.68
N PHE A 74 -4.96 -12.46 -1.24
CA PHE A 74 -3.63 -12.69 -0.67
C PHE A 74 -2.60 -13.20 -1.69
N ASP A 75 -3.03 -13.59 -2.89
CA ASP A 75 -2.20 -14.06 -3.99
C ASP A 75 -1.58 -12.90 -4.80
N ASP A 76 -0.88 -13.24 -5.88
CA ASP A 76 -0.20 -12.27 -6.74
C ASP A 76 -1.17 -11.72 -7.80
N PHE A 77 -1.61 -10.48 -7.61
CA PHE A 77 -2.39 -9.74 -8.62
C PHE A 77 -1.50 -8.90 -9.52
N TYR A 78 -1.18 -9.45 -10.69
CA TYR A 78 -0.30 -8.83 -11.68
C TYR A 78 -0.99 -7.65 -12.38
N CYS A 79 -0.20 -6.76 -13.00
CA CYS A 79 -0.74 -5.62 -13.74
C CYS A 79 -1.67 -6.08 -14.87
N ILE A 80 -1.33 -7.15 -15.59
CA ILE A 80 -2.19 -7.71 -16.64
C ILE A 80 -3.53 -8.21 -16.09
N ASN A 81 -3.55 -8.82 -14.90
CA ASN A 81 -4.78 -9.24 -14.25
C ASN A 81 -5.64 -8.00 -13.96
N CYS A 82 -5.04 -6.92 -13.44
CA CYS A 82 -5.75 -5.67 -13.21
C CYS A 82 -6.32 -5.07 -14.50
N ILE A 83 -5.52 -5.00 -15.58
CA ILE A 83 -5.96 -4.47 -16.87
C ILE A 83 -7.17 -5.26 -17.39
N ASN A 84 -7.09 -6.59 -17.36
CA ASN A 84 -8.16 -7.46 -17.81
C ASN A 84 -9.41 -7.32 -16.93
N THR A 85 -9.23 -7.25 -15.61
CA THR A 85 -10.35 -7.04 -14.69
C THR A 85 -11.03 -5.68 -14.92
N ILE A 86 -10.29 -4.60 -15.14
CA ILE A 86 -10.90 -3.29 -15.42
C ILE A 86 -11.68 -3.31 -16.75
N LYS A 87 -11.18 -4.00 -17.78
CA LYS A 87 -11.92 -4.20 -19.04
C LYS A 87 -13.19 -5.01 -18.81
N GLU A 88 -13.11 -6.10 -18.06
CA GLU A 88 -14.25 -6.93 -17.68
C GLU A 88 -15.31 -6.10 -16.97
N LEU A 89 -14.94 -5.25 -16.00
CA LEU A 89 -15.89 -4.34 -15.33
C LEU A 89 -16.58 -3.37 -16.31
N GLY A 90 -15.84 -2.86 -17.30
CA GLY A 90 -16.39 -2.02 -18.35
C GLY A 90 -17.44 -2.74 -19.19
N CYS A 91 -17.17 -4.00 -19.56
CA CYS A 91 -18.08 -4.82 -20.36
C CYS A 91 -19.29 -5.34 -19.55
N ASP A 92 -19.04 -5.96 -18.41
CA ASP A 92 -20.07 -6.65 -17.61
C ASP A 92 -21.11 -5.70 -17.02
N PHE A 93 -20.70 -4.46 -16.76
CA PHE A 93 -21.52 -3.46 -16.07
C PHE A 93 -21.74 -2.19 -16.89
N GLU A 94 -21.38 -2.19 -18.18
CA GLU A 94 -21.56 -1.06 -19.11
C GLU A 94 -20.97 0.26 -18.59
N ILE A 95 -19.82 0.16 -17.92
CA ILE A 95 -19.12 1.31 -17.33
C ILE A 95 -18.24 1.98 -18.38
N ASP A 96 -18.45 3.28 -18.61
CA ASP A 96 -17.51 4.13 -19.33
C ASP A 96 -16.26 4.34 -18.48
N LEU A 97 -15.20 3.61 -18.82
CA LEU A 97 -13.92 3.64 -18.13
C LEU A 97 -13.21 5.00 -18.25
N ASN A 98 -13.41 5.73 -19.34
CA ASN A 98 -12.74 7.01 -19.58
C ASN A 98 -13.35 8.11 -18.71
N GLN A 99 -14.67 8.11 -18.56
CA GLN A 99 -15.38 9.14 -17.80
C GLN A 99 -15.54 8.79 -16.30
N THR A 100 -15.34 7.53 -15.91
CA THR A 100 -15.45 7.12 -14.51
C THR A 100 -14.21 7.49 -13.70
N GLU A 101 -14.34 8.52 -12.86
CA GLU A 101 -13.26 9.03 -12.03
C GLU A 101 -12.92 8.14 -10.82
N ILE A 102 -11.62 7.93 -10.58
CA ILE A 102 -11.09 7.28 -9.38
C ILE A 102 -10.91 8.34 -8.28
N HIS A 103 -11.64 8.15 -7.17
CA HIS A 103 -11.55 9.01 -5.99
C HIS A 103 -10.56 8.46 -4.96
N ASN A 104 -10.57 7.13 -4.75
CA ASN A 104 -9.55 6.45 -3.96
C ASN A 104 -8.96 5.29 -4.74
N LEU A 105 -7.66 5.10 -4.61
CA LEU A 105 -6.92 3.95 -5.15
C LEU A 105 -6.04 3.37 -4.06
N GLU A 106 -6.15 2.07 -3.81
CA GLU A 106 -5.26 1.31 -2.95
C GLU A 106 -4.35 0.44 -3.81
N PHE A 107 -3.05 0.53 -3.57
CA PHE A 107 -2.06 -0.32 -4.19
C PHE A 107 -1.03 -0.80 -3.17
N GLY A 108 -0.51 -2.00 -3.37
CA GLY A 108 0.36 -2.66 -2.42
C GLY A 108 0.79 -4.05 -2.87
N VAL A 109 1.53 -4.71 -2.00
CA VAL A 109 2.07 -6.05 -2.23
C VAL A 109 1.91 -6.93 -1.00
N ASN A 110 1.70 -8.23 -1.24
CA ASN A 110 1.84 -9.27 -0.23
C ASN A 110 3.23 -9.90 -0.38
N ILE A 111 4.05 -9.86 0.66
CA ILE A 111 5.41 -10.41 0.67
C ILE A 111 5.52 -11.53 1.69
N SER A 112 6.14 -12.64 1.29
CA SER A 112 6.49 -13.71 2.22
C SER A 112 7.75 -13.31 2.98
N LEU A 113 7.72 -13.45 4.31
CA LEU A 113 8.86 -13.15 5.17
C LEU A 113 9.43 -14.44 5.79
N PRO A 114 10.76 -14.57 5.93
CA PRO A 114 11.38 -15.72 6.58
C PRO A 114 11.27 -15.66 8.12
N PHE A 115 10.53 -14.70 8.67
CA PHE A 115 10.32 -14.48 10.10
C PHE A 115 8.89 -14.02 10.37
N LYS A 116 8.46 -14.08 11.63
CA LYS A 116 7.11 -13.67 12.06
C LYS A 116 6.86 -12.20 11.72
N VAL A 117 5.74 -11.90 11.05
CA VAL A 117 5.38 -10.53 10.63
C VAL A 117 5.33 -9.56 11.82
N ALA A 118 4.90 -10.04 13.00
CA ALA A 118 4.85 -9.26 14.24
C ALA A 118 6.21 -8.62 14.61
N LEU A 119 7.33 -9.29 14.36
CA LEU A 119 8.68 -8.77 14.67
C LEU A 119 9.01 -7.50 13.90
N LEU A 120 8.40 -7.29 12.72
CA LEU A 120 8.53 -6.06 11.96
C LEU A 120 7.48 -5.02 12.40
N LEU A 121 6.22 -5.44 12.54
CA LEU A 121 5.10 -4.54 12.82
C LEU A 121 5.19 -3.88 14.21
N GLU A 122 5.66 -4.60 15.23
CA GLU A 122 5.81 -4.08 16.59
C GLU A 122 6.90 -3.01 16.72
N ASN A 123 7.79 -2.93 15.74
CA ASN A 123 8.86 -1.94 15.68
C ASN A 123 8.49 -0.70 14.83
N LEU A 124 7.27 -0.57 14.32
CA LEU A 124 6.85 0.62 13.57
C LEU A 124 6.79 1.87 14.47
N LEU A 125 7.49 2.94 14.10
CA LEU A 125 7.43 4.22 14.81
C LEU A 125 6.59 5.24 14.03
N THR A 126 7.15 5.81 12.96
CA THR A 126 6.49 6.89 12.21
C THR A 126 6.80 6.84 10.72
N TYR A 127 5.92 7.41 9.92
CA TYR A 127 6.23 7.84 8.56
C TYR A 127 6.10 9.35 8.47
N LYS A 128 7.22 10.03 8.17
CA LYS A 128 7.31 11.51 8.09
C LYS A 128 6.67 12.21 9.31
N GLY A 129 6.93 11.69 10.50
CA GLY A 129 6.43 12.22 11.77
C GLY A 129 4.97 11.93 12.10
N ASN A 130 4.28 11.12 11.28
CA ASN A 130 2.95 10.60 11.60
C ASN A 130 3.09 9.17 12.13
N CYS A 131 2.49 8.90 13.29
CA CYS A 131 2.55 7.60 13.95
C CYS A 131 1.83 6.52 13.16
N PHE A 132 2.32 5.30 13.30
CA PHE A 132 1.54 4.11 12.98
C PHE A 132 0.63 3.78 14.16
N GLU A 133 -0.67 3.98 13.98
CA GLU A 133 -1.69 3.57 14.95
C GLU A 133 -2.11 2.14 14.66
N LYS A 134 -2.12 1.28 15.69
CA LYS A 134 -2.73 -0.05 15.57
C LYS A 134 -4.24 0.10 15.59
N LYS A 135 -4.90 -0.47 14.60
CA LYS A 135 -6.36 -0.53 14.45
C LYS A 135 -6.81 -1.97 14.42
N VAL A 136 -7.98 -2.18 15.00
CA VAL A 136 -8.69 -3.46 15.01
C VAL A 136 -10.05 -3.19 14.38
N GLU A 137 -10.27 -3.71 13.18
CA GLU A 137 -11.53 -3.62 12.45
C GLU A 137 -12.00 -5.03 12.11
N ASP A 138 -13.13 -5.45 12.68
CA ASP A 138 -13.68 -6.81 12.57
C ASP A 138 -12.65 -7.90 12.90
N THR A 139 -12.10 -8.56 11.87
CA THR A 139 -11.14 -9.67 11.95
C THR A 139 -9.73 -9.25 11.52
N ILE A 140 -9.51 -7.96 11.28
CA ILE A 140 -8.28 -7.42 10.70
C ILE A 140 -7.61 -6.48 11.71
N ASP A 141 -6.42 -6.89 12.17
CA ASP A 141 -5.48 -6.03 12.88
C ASP A 141 -4.53 -5.39 11.88
N TYR A 142 -4.44 -4.06 11.84
CA TYR A 142 -3.49 -3.37 10.97
C TYR A 142 -2.90 -2.11 11.59
N TYR A 143 -1.70 -1.75 11.14
CA TYR A 143 -1.04 -0.51 11.50
C TYR A 143 -1.26 0.51 10.39
N GLU A 144 -1.68 1.72 10.74
CA GLU A 144 -1.94 2.79 9.77
C GLU A 144 -1.26 4.10 10.15
N ALA A 145 -0.51 4.66 9.21
CA ALA A 145 -0.07 6.06 9.26
C ALA A 145 -0.94 6.89 8.30
N LYS A 146 -1.68 7.86 8.84
CA LYS A 146 -2.58 8.73 8.07
C LYS A 146 -1.85 9.99 7.62
N MET A 147 -1.86 10.23 6.31
CA MET A 147 -1.40 11.48 5.70
C MET A 147 -2.61 12.27 5.18
N SER A 148 -2.39 13.53 4.78
CA SER A 148 -3.44 14.39 4.22
C SER A 148 -4.02 13.85 2.90
N GLN A 149 -3.16 13.29 2.03
CA GLN A 149 -3.53 12.83 0.69
C GLN A 149 -3.62 11.29 0.56
N PHE A 150 -2.98 10.54 1.46
CA PHE A 150 -2.92 9.08 1.40
C PHE A 150 -2.79 8.48 2.81
N ASN A 151 -2.93 7.17 2.95
CA ASN A 151 -2.60 6.44 4.17
C ASN A 151 -1.63 5.31 3.81
N ILE A 152 -0.78 4.91 4.75
CA ILE A 152 0.07 3.73 4.64
C ILE A 152 -0.48 2.68 5.59
N LYS A 153 -0.61 1.44 5.13
CA LYS A 153 -1.10 0.32 5.94
C LYS A 153 -0.13 -0.85 5.90
N LEU A 154 0.10 -1.46 7.07
CA LEU A 154 0.88 -2.67 7.23
C LEU A 154 0.15 -3.65 8.12
N TYR A 155 0.09 -4.92 7.72
CA TYR A 155 -0.52 -5.95 8.55
C TYR A 155 -0.12 -7.37 8.17
N ASP A 156 -0.37 -8.28 9.10
CA ASP A 156 -0.17 -9.72 8.90
C ASP A 156 -1.37 -10.31 8.11
N LYS A 157 -1.20 -10.37 6.79
CA LYS A 157 -2.18 -10.95 5.86
C LYS A 157 -2.30 -12.46 6.03
N GLY A 158 -1.20 -13.10 6.46
CA GLY A 158 -1.16 -14.52 6.79
C GLY A 158 -2.08 -14.83 7.96
N LYS A 159 -1.93 -14.08 9.06
CA LYS A 159 -2.84 -14.15 10.21
C LYS A 159 -4.29 -13.87 9.83
N GLN A 160 -4.56 -12.83 9.05
CA GLN A 160 -5.93 -12.49 8.61
C GLN A 160 -6.62 -13.68 7.91
N ASN A 161 -5.90 -14.41 7.07
CA ASN A 161 -6.46 -15.47 6.23
C ASN A 161 -6.10 -16.88 6.72
N ARG A 162 -5.56 -17.00 7.95
CA ARG A 162 -5.13 -18.27 8.56
C ARG A 162 -4.16 -19.08 7.68
N LEU A 163 -3.23 -18.39 7.02
CA LEU A 163 -2.22 -19.03 6.17
C LEU A 163 -1.07 -19.61 7.03
N PRO A 164 -0.44 -20.71 6.58
CA PRO A 164 0.64 -21.36 7.34
C PRO A 164 2.00 -20.62 7.25
N HIS A 165 2.08 -19.52 6.50
CA HIS A 165 3.31 -18.78 6.23
C HIS A 165 3.16 -17.30 6.60
N ASN A 166 4.30 -16.65 6.87
CA ASN A 166 4.36 -15.24 7.26
C ASN A 166 4.15 -14.34 6.03
N LEU A 167 2.95 -13.81 5.87
CA LEU A 167 2.61 -12.94 4.74
C LEU A 167 2.34 -11.52 5.23
N LEU A 168 3.31 -10.62 5.03
CA LEU A 168 3.12 -9.19 5.29
C LEU A 168 2.39 -8.58 4.10
N ARG A 169 1.38 -7.75 4.38
CA ARG A 169 0.86 -6.81 3.39
C ARG A 169 1.32 -5.40 3.68
N PHE A 170 1.79 -4.72 2.64
CA PHE A 170 2.14 -3.30 2.64
C PHE A 170 1.34 -2.57 1.57
N GLU A 171 0.58 -1.55 1.97
CA GLU A 171 -0.35 -0.82 1.10
C GLU A 171 -0.27 0.69 1.26
N ILE A 172 -0.53 1.38 0.16
CA ILE A 172 -0.76 2.82 0.09
C ILE A 172 -2.18 3.04 -0.40
N LYS A 173 -3.00 3.70 0.43
CA LYS A 173 -4.36 4.14 0.10
C LYS A 173 -4.34 5.62 -0.26
N VAL A 174 -4.43 5.94 -1.54
CA VAL A 174 -4.55 7.31 -2.02
C VAL A 174 -5.99 7.77 -1.92
N LYS A 175 -6.20 8.98 -1.39
CA LYS A 175 -7.51 9.62 -1.16
C LYS A 175 -7.69 10.90 -1.97
N LYS A 176 -6.61 11.40 -2.57
CA LYS A 176 -6.51 12.71 -3.23
C LYS A 176 -5.58 12.62 -4.42
N LYS A 177 -6.03 13.06 -5.59
CA LYS A 177 -5.32 12.98 -6.88
C LYS A 177 -3.96 13.69 -6.89
N GLN A 178 -3.81 14.75 -6.09
CA GLN A 178 -2.54 15.47 -5.94
C GLN A 178 -1.37 14.56 -5.50
N TYR A 179 -1.67 13.40 -4.90
CA TYR A 179 -0.65 12.40 -4.59
C TYR A 179 -0.05 11.75 -5.83
N PHE A 180 -0.79 11.58 -6.93
CA PHE A 180 -0.24 11.02 -8.17
C PHE A 180 0.43 12.11 -9.02
N GLU A 181 -0.09 13.33 -9.01
CA GLU A 181 0.48 14.49 -9.71
C GLU A 181 1.95 14.74 -9.32
N ARG A 182 2.28 14.67 -8.03
CA ARG A 182 3.68 14.81 -7.53
C ARG A 182 4.66 13.76 -8.08
N TYR A 183 4.16 12.66 -8.64
CA TYR A 183 4.97 11.61 -9.26
C TYR A 183 4.80 11.57 -10.79
N ASN A 184 4.16 12.60 -11.38
CA ASN A 184 3.83 12.64 -12.81
C ASN A 184 3.12 11.37 -13.27
N LEU A 185 2.12 10.94 -12.48
CA LEU A 185 1.26 9.79 -12.75
C LEU A 185 -0.14 10.26 -13.13
N PRO A 186 -0.59 10.07 -14.38
CA PRO A 186 -1.90 10.51 -14.85
C PRO A 186 -2.98 9.50 -14.44
N ILE A 187 -3.22 9.30 -13.13
CA ILE A 187 -4.25 8.37 -12.64
C ILE A 187 -5.47 9.19 -12.21
N ASN A 188 -6.46 9.28 -13.08
CA ASN A 188 -7.68 10.06 -12.87
C ASN A 188 -8.96 9.24 -13.04
N SER A 189 -8.98 8.34 -14.02
CA SER A 189 -10.12 7.54 -14.46
C SER A 189 -9.79 6.04 -14.40
N LEU A 190 -10.80 5.18 -14.55
CA LEU A 190 -10.56 3.74 -14.66
C LEU A 190 -9.73 3.37 -15.90
N SER A 191 -9.90 4.12 -17.01
CA SER A 191 -9.12 3.89 -18.24
C SER A 191 -7.62 4.07 -18.03
N ASP A 192 -7.20 4.93 -17.10
CA ASP A 192 -5.78 5.15 -16.80
C ASP A 192 -5.13 3.90 -16.20
N LEU A 193 -5.91 3.03 -15.54
CA LEU A 193 -5.44 1.73 -15.04
C LEU A 193 -5.17 0.71 -16.17
N LEU A 194 -5.61 0.99 -17.40
CA LEU A 194 -5.28 0.16 -18.57
C LEU A 194 -3.84 0.40 -19.05
N ASN A 195 -3.23 1.52 -18.66
CA ASN A 195 -1.87 1.88 -19.06
C ASN A 195 -0.83 1.13 -18.20
N SER A 196 -0.18 0.13 -18.78
CA SER A 196 0.84 -0.68 -18.11
C SER A 196 2.02 0.13 -17.55
N ASN A 197 2.32 1.30 -18.12
CA ASN A 197 3.46 2.11 -17.71
C ASN A 197 3.30 2.74 -16.32
N ILE A 198 2.08 2.77 -15.75
CA ILE A 198 1.88 3.28 -14.39
C ILE A 198 2.39 2.29 -13.33
N TYR A 199 2.37 0.98 -13.62
CA TYR A 199 2.59 -0.05 -12.61
C TYR A 199 4.05 -0.09 -12.12
N PRO A 200 5.09 0.01 -12.97
CA PRO A 200 6.47 0.12 -12.49
C PRO A 200 6.69 1.36 -11.60
N LYS A 201 6.05 2.49 -11.92
CA LYS A 201 6.11 3.70 -11.09
C LYS A 201 5.42 3.51 -9.74
N LEU A 202 4.28 2.79 -9.70
CA LEU A 202 3.65 2.41 -8.42
C LEU A 202 4.54 1.48 -7.59
N ALA A 203 5.27 0.55 -8.23
CA ALA A 203 6.26 -0.29 -7.56
C ALA A 203 7.40 0.53 -6.94
N GLU A 204 7.92 1.52 -7.66
CA GLU A 204 8.93 2.45 -7.15
C GLU A 204 8.40 3.23 -5.93
N ILE A 205 7.18 3.78 -6.02
CA ILE A 205 6.54 4.51 -4.92
C ILE A 205 6.40 3.63 -3.67
N LEU A 206 6.06 2.34 -3.82
CA LEU A 206 5.99 1.41 -2.68
C LEU A 206 7.37 1.29 -1.99
N VAL A 207 8.44 1.06 -2.76
CA VAL A 207 9.80 0.90 -2.22
C VAL A 207 10.26 2.18 -1.53
N LEU A 208 10.09 3.33 -2.18
CA LEU A 208 10.44 4.65 -1.61
C LEU A 208 9.68 4.92 -0.31
N THR A 209 8.38 4.66 -0.31
CA THR A 209 7.53 4.89 0.86
C THR A 209 7.93 3.98 2.02
N PHE A 210 8.20 2.70 1.76
CA PHE A 210 8.62 1.76 2.81
C PHE A 210 9.98 2.15 3.39
N ASN A 211 10.94 2.56 2.55
CA ASN A 211 12.28 2.98 2.99
C ASN A 211 12.28 4.23 3.88
N GLU A 212 11.27 5.09 3.73
CA GLU A 212 11.14 6.29 4.57
C GLU A 212 10.48 6.02 5.94
N ILE A 213 9.89 4.84 6.14
CA ILE A 213 9.33 4.44 7.43
C ILE A 213 10.45 4.36 8.45
N LEU A 214 10.23 5.02 9.59
CA LEU A 214 11.09 4.87 10.74
C LEU A 214 10.61 3.70 11.59
N PHE A 215 11.56 2.81 11.87
CA PHE A 215 11.37 1.69 12.75
C PHE A 215 12.28 1.84 13.98
N GLY A 216 11.83 1.32 15.11
CA GLY A 216 12.71 0.96 16.21
C GLY A 216 13.54 -0.27 15.86
N ASP A 217 14.48 -0.61 16.73
CA ASP A 217 15.17 -1.88 16.66
C ASP A 217 15.43 -2.42 18.07
N ASN A 218 14.73 -3.48 18.43
CA ASN A 218 14.92 -4.15 19.72
C ASN A 218 16.07 -5.17 19.72
N ARG A 219 16.85 -5.29 18.62
CA ARG A 219 17.98 -6.21 18.50
C ARG A 219 19.33 -5.52 18.67
N ILE A 220 19.36 -4.55 19.56
CA ILE A 220 20.60 -3.89 19.99
C ILE A 220 20.90 -4.35 21.40
N GLU A 221 22.11 -4.82 21.60
CA GLU A 221 22.62 -5.13 22.93
C GLU A 221 22.92 -3.82 23.67
N VAL A 222 21.95 -3.32 24.44
CA VAL A 222 22.07 -2.02 25.11
C VAL A 222 23.27 -1.97 26.06
N SER A 223 23.70 -3.10 26.64
CA SER A 223 24.88 -3.19 27.52
C SER A 223 26.18 -2.80 26.81
N SER A 224 26.32 -3.11 25.52
CA SER A 224 27.55 -2.84 24.74
C SER A 224 27.67 -1.37 24.30
N LEU A 225 26.58 -0.60 24.37
CA LEU A 225 26.56 0.81 24.00
C LEU A 225 27.25 1.70 25.05
N SER A 226 28.00 2.70 24.57
CA SER A 226 28.49 3.82 25.38
C SER A 226 27.33 4.67 25.94
N ILE A 227 27.63 5.53 26.92
CA ILE A 227 26.62 6.43 27.52
C ILE A 227 25.95 7.32 26.46
N ILE A 228 26.73 7.83 25.50
CA ILE A 228 26.24 8.70 24.43
C ILE A 228 25.33 7.90 23.48
N GLU A 229 25.76 6.69 23.09
CA GLU A 229 24.98 5.81 22.22
C GLU A 229 23.68 5.37 22.88
N LYS A 230 23.69 5.03 24.18
CA LYS A 230 22.46 4.75 24.96
C LYS A 230 21.47 5.90 24.87
N ALA A 231 21.94 7.15 25.06
CA ALA A 231 21.08 8.33 24.97
C ALA A 231 20.48 8.49 23.57
N VAL A 232 21.26 8.28 22.50
CA VAL A 232 20.78 8.31 21.12
C VAL A 232 19.77 7.18 20.88
N PHE A 233 20.06 5.96 21.32
CA PHE A 233 19.21 4.79 21.14
C PHE A 233 17.86 4.94 21.83
N PHE A 234 17.83 5.29 23.12
CA PHE A 234 16.58 5.46 23.86
C PHE A 234 15.75 6.60 23.31
N LYS A 235 16.39 7.72 22.96
CA LYS A 235 15.68 8.86 22.36
C LYS A 235 15.15 8.49 20.97
N GLY A 236 15.93 7.83 20.13
CA GLY A 236 15.52 7.44 18.78
C GLY A 236 14.48 6.32 18.74
N SER A 237 14.46 5.43 19.73
CA SER A 237 13.45 4.37 19.85
C SER A 237 12.13 4.88 20.42
N ASN A 238 12.12 6.06 21.05
CA ASN A 238 10.91 6.67 21.57
C ASN A 238 10.13 7.36 20.45
N ILE A 239 8.88 6.93 20.23
CA ILE A 239 7.99 7.50 19.22
C ILE A 239 7.81 9.02 19.38
N ASN A 240 7.75 9.53 20.62
CA ASN A 240 7.53 10.95 20.92
C ASN A 240 8.65 11.85 20.40
N THR A 241 9.85 11.32 20.15
CA THR A 241 10.96 12.06 19.53
C THR A 241 10.65 12.49 18.10
N TRP A 242 9.77 11.74 17.43
CA TRP A 242 9.50 11.90 16.00
C TRP A 242 8.16 12.56 15.70
N ILE A 243 7.30 12.72 16.72
CA ILE A 243 5.98 13.33 16.60
C ILE A 243 6.12 14.86 16.73
N GLY A 244 5.58 15.61 15.77
CA GLY A 244 5.54 17.07 15.87
C GLY A 244 5.17 17.74 14.55
N LYS A 245 4.26 18.73 14.61
CA LYS A 245 3.70 19.42 13.44
C LYS A 245 4.15 20.87 13.26
N SER A 246 4.99 21.40 14.13
CA SER A 246 5.53 22.76 13.99
C SER A 246 7.03 22.73 14.24
N GLU A 247 7.79 22.73 13.16
CA GLU A 247 9.24 22.85 13.22
C GLU A 247 9.67 24.00 12.33
N ASN A 248 10.36 24.98 12.92
CA ASN A 248 11.16 25.90 12.13
C ASN A 248 12.27 25.13 11.40
N GLU A 249 12.89 25.75 10.39
CA GLU A 249 13.93 25.10 9.58
C GLU A 249 15.11 24.57 10.40
N LYS A 250 15.45 25.22 11.52
CA LYS A 250 16.51 24.77 12.42
C LYS A 250 16.15 23.42 13.07
N MET A 251 14.93 23.28 13.59
CA MET A 251 14.44 22.05 14.20
C MET A 251 14.36 20.90 13.18
N LYS A 252 13.91 21.17 11.95
CA LYS A 252 13.90 20.17 10.87
C LYS A 252 15.30 19.61 10.60
N LYS A 253 16.30 20.50 10.47
CA LYS A 253 17.70 20.12 10.26
C LYS A 253 18.26 19.31 11.43
N GLN A 254 17.96 19.70 12.66
CA GLN A 254 18.37 18.96 13.87
C GLN A 254 17.76 17.56 13.89
N ARG A 255 16.47 17.43 13.59
CA ARG A 255 15.80 16.13 13.53
C ARG A 255 16.35 15.25 12.43
N GLN A 256 16.65 15.80 11.25
CA GLN A 256 17.28 15.06 10.16
C GLN A 256 18.68 14.53 10.55
N ARG A 257 19.50 15.38 11.19
CA ARG A 257 20.81 14.96 11.73
C ARG A 257 20.65 13.87 12.78
N PHE A 258 19.71 14.03 13.70
CA PHE A 258 19.44 13.03 14.74
C PHE A 258 18.95 11.70 14.13
N LYS A 259 18.08 11.75 13.10
CA LYS A 259 17.64 10.56 12.33
C LYS A 259 18.83 9.82 11.72
N LYS A 260 19.77 10.57 11.12
CA LYS A 260 20.99 10.00 10.55
C LYS A 260 21.84 9.31 11.61
N ASN A 261 22.13 9.99 12.72
CA ASN A 261 22.93 9.42 13.81
C ASN A 261 22.25 8.18 14.43
N PHE A 262 20.93 8.21 14.57
CA PHE A 262 20.18 7.06 15.06
C PHE A 262 20.30 5.87 14.10
N PHE A 263 20.15 6.08 12.78
CA PHE A 263 20.34 5.00 11.82
C PHE A 263 21.75 4.45 11.75
N GLU A 264 22.77 5.30 11.86
CA GLU A 264 24.17 4.87 11.94
C GLU A 264 24.39 3.99 13.18
N LEU A 265 23.89 4.42 14.35
CA LEU A 265 23.90 3.60 15.57
C LEU A 265 23.20 2.25 15.38
N LEU A 266 22.01 2.24 14.74
CA LEU A 266 21.31 1.00 14.46
C LEU A 266 22.10 0.08 13.53
N LYS A 267 22.89 0.63 12.60
CA LYS A 267 23.70 -0.16 11.68
C LYS A 267 24.89 -0.79 12.40
N ASP A 268 25.58 -0.01 13.22
CA ASP A 268 26.85 -0.43 13.83
C ASP A 268 26.65 -1.46 14.95
N HIS A 269 25.51 -1.37 15.67
CA HIS A 269 25.25 -2.19 16.87
C HIS A 269 24.14 -3.22 16.73
N ARG A 270 23.45 -3.30 15.57
CA ARG A 270 22.44 -4.33 15.36
C ARG A 270 23.09 -5.71 15.37
N VAL A 271 22.49 -6.62 16.13
CA VAL A 271 22.86 -8.02 16.12
C VAL A 271 21.85 -8.82 15.32
N GLY A 272 22.35 -9.78 14.53
CA GLY A 272 21.53 -10.70 13.76
C GLY A 272 20.88 -10.09 12.51
N ILE A 273 19.79 -10.71 12.07
CA ILE A 273 19.12 -10.39 10.82
C ILE A 273 18.55 -8.97 10.85
N ASN A 274 18.58 -8.22 9.76
CA ASN A 274 17.87 -6.95 9.60
C ASN A 274 16.47 -7.14 8.96
N PHE A 275 15.40 -7.22 9.76
CA PHE A 275 14.04 -7.45 9.25
C PHE A 275 13.57 -6.36 8.28
N GLN A 276 13.96 -5.10 8.49
CA GLN A 276 13.55 -3.98 7.66
C GLN A 276 14.14 -4.10 6.26
N GLU A 277 15.42 -4.45 6.17
CA GLU A 277 16.11 -4.66 4.89
C GLU A 277 15.60 -5.88 4.15
N ILE A 278 15.36 -7.01 4.84
CA ILE A 278 14.74 -8.18 4.20
C ILE A 278 13.36 -7.85 3.66
N ALA A 279 12.54 -7.12 4.45
CA ALA A 279 11.21 -6.70 4.01
C ALA A 279 11.30 -5.75 2.81
N MET A 280 12.22 -4.78 2.82
CA MET A 280 12.46 -3.86 1.71
C MET A 280 12.86 -4.61 0.43
N GLN A 281 13.82 -5.54 0.51
CA GLN A 281 14.23 -6.35 -0.64
C GLN A 281 13.08 -7.22 -1.16
N SER A 282 12.28 -7.77 -0.26
CA SER A 282 11.10 -8.57 -0.62
C SER A 282 10.01 -7.71 -1.27
N ILE A 283 9.80 -6.48 -0.82
CA ILE A 283 8.90 -5.50 -1.44
C ILE A 283 9.40 -5.15 -2.83
N LEU A 284 10.67 -4.80 -2.99
CA LEU A 284 11.26 -4.48 -4.30
C LEU A 284 11.08 -5.63 -5.30
N LYS A 285 11.48 -6.85 -4.90
CA LYS A 285 11.35 -8.03 -5.76
C LYS A 285 9.89 -8.29 -6.12
N LYS A 286 8.98 -8.24 -5.14
CA LYS A 286 7.56 -8.52 -5.35
C LYS A 286 6.90 -7.44 -6.19
N SER A 287 7.15 -6.16 -5.92
CA SER A 287 6.55 -5.03 -6.62
C SER A 287 6.95 -5.02 -8.09
N LEU A 288 8.23 -5.25 -8.41
CA LEU A 288 8.71 -5.43 -9.78
C LEU A 288 8.00 -6.61 -10.46
N LYS A 289 7.99 -7.79 -9.82
CA LYS A 289 7.35 -9.00 -10.36
C LYS A 289 5.89 -8.77 -10.74
N VAL A 290 5.10 -8.13 -9.88
CA VAL A 290 3.66 -7.90 -10.15
C VAL A 290 3.39 -6.68 -11.04
N SER A 291 4.41 -5.86 -11.33
CA SER A 291 4.29 -4.68 -12.20
C SER A 291 4.52 -4.96 -13.68
N GLN A 292 5.19 -6.06 -13.99
CA GLN A 292 5.56 -6.45 -15.35
C GLN A 292 4.36 -7.07 -16.09
N LEU A 293 4.18 -6.71 -17.36
CA LEU A 293 3.09 -7.20 -18.20
C LEU A 293 3.19 -8.70 -18.44
N TYR A 294 4.39 -9.21 -18.71
CA TYR A 294 4.76 -10.63 -18.80
C TYR A 294 6.27 -10.75 -18.51
N LEU A 295 6.71 -11.83 -17.87
CA LEU A 295 8.14 -12.14 -17.77
C LEU A 295 8.63 -12.67 -19.12
N SER A 296 9.12 -11.79 -19.99
CA SER A 296 10.04 -12.17 -21.06
C SER A 296 11.46 -11.90 -20.58
N ASP A 297 12.15 -13.00 -20.27
CA ASP A 297 13.57 -13.13 -19.94
C ASP A 297 14.17 -12.32 -18.77
N ASN A 298 14.90 -13.06 -17.92
CA ASN A 298 15.65 -12.58 -16.76
C ASN A 298 16.74 -11.53 -17.08
N SER A 299 16.91 -11.12 -18.34
CA SER A 299 17.90 -10.14 -18.82
C SER A 299 17.46 -8.68 -18.64
N GLU A 300 16.16 -8.38 -18.49
CA GLU A 300 15.69 -7.00 -18.27
C GLU A 300 15.80 -6.54 -16.81
N ILE A 301 15.92 -7.48 -15.85
CA ILE A 301 16.10 -7.14 -14.43
C ILE A 301 17.43 -6.42 -14.19
N SER A 302 18.49 -6.75 -14.94
CA SER A 302 19.77 -6.02 -14.87
C SER A 302 19.68 -4.63 -15.47
N ASN A 303 18.89 -4.43 -16.51
CA ASN A 303 18.70 -3.12 -17.14
C ASN A 303 17.77 -2.20 -16.35
N ILE A 304 16.77 -2.73 -15.64
CA ILE A 304 15.96 -1.93 -14.70
C ILE A 304 16.80 -1.50 -13.49
N LYS A 305 17.70 -2.36 -12.99
CA LYS A 305 18.68 -1.96 -11.94
C LYS A 305 19.53 -0.75 -12.37
N SER A 306 19.87 -0.61 -13.65
CA SER A 306 20.62 0.55 -14.18
C SER A 306 19.72 1.73 -14.61
N SER A 307 18.45 1.49 -14.92
CA SER A 307 17.49 2.50 -15.42
C SER A 307 16.68 3.16 -14.31
N ILE A 308 16.58 2.53 -13.15
CA ILE A 308 16.28 3.22 -11.89
C ILE A 308 17.56 3.98 -11.50
N ASN A 309 17.91 4.98 -12.29
CA ASN A 309 18.76 6.06 -11.83
C ASN A 309 17.90 6.79 -10.79
N VAL A 310 18.06 6.46 -9.52
CA VAL A 310 17.44 7.13 -8.38
C VAL A 310 18.19 8.45 -8.18
N PRO A 311 17.87 9.54 -8.90
CA PRO A 311 18.73 10.70 -8.93
C PRO A 311 18.46 11.45 -7.63
N ASN A 312 19.43 11.42 -6.72
CA ASN A 312 19.42 12.07 -5.41
C ASN A 312 18.64 11.39 -4.26
N LEU A 313 18.62 10.06 -4.19
CA LEU A 313 18.67 9.46 -2.85
C LEU A 313 20.14 9.44 -2.42
N HIS A 314 20.49 10.25 -1.44
CA HIS A 314 21.77 10.18 -0.75
C HIS A 314 21.94 8.78 -0.14
N PHE A 315 22.44 7.85 -0.95
CA PHE A 315 22.93 6.56 -0.49
C PHE A 315 24.42 6.70 -0.24
N LYS A 316 24.79 6.56 1.03
CA LYS A 316 26.12 6.10 1.43
C LYS A 316 25.95 4.67 1.93
N TYR A 317 25.61 3.73 1.06
CA TYR A 317 25.79 2.29 1.34
C TYR A 317 26.15 1.57 0.04
N MET A 318 27.46 1.33 -0.08
CA MET A 318 28.06 0.41 -1.04
C MET A 318 27.65 -1.01 -0.66
N VAL A 319 27.11 -1.77 -1.62
CA VAL A 319 27.14 -3.23 -1.58
C VAL A 319 28.28 -3.62 -2.50
N GLU A 320 29.43 -3.97 -1.93
CA GLU A 320 30.47 -4.67 -2.68
C GLU A 320 29.91 -6.04 -3.08
N THR A 321 29.93 -6.30 -4.38
CA THR A 321 29.60 -7.59 -4.97
C THR A 321 30.70 -8.58 -4.61
N GLY A 322 30.48 -9.34 -3.53
CA GLY A 322 31.22 -10.57 -3.27
C GLY A 322 30.70 -11.67 -4.20
N GLN A 323 31.48 -12.03 -5.20
CA GLN A 323 31.35 -13.28 -5.94
C GLN A 323 31.45 -14.45 -4.95
N ILE A 324 30.47 -15.35 -4.96
CA ILE A 324 30.62 -16.67 -4.35
C ILE A 324 30.95 -17.62 -5.51
N SER A 325 32.20 -18.07 -5.51
CA SER A 325 32.65 -19.29 -6.18
C SER A 325 32.08 -20.52 -5.48
#